data_AF-A0A3D2J5K9-F1
#
_entry.id   AF-A0A3D2J5K9-F1
#
_cell.length_a   1.000
_cell.length_b   1.000
_cell.length_c   1.000
_cell.angle_alpha   90.00
_cell.angle_beta   90.00
_cell.angle_gamma   90.00
#
_symmetry.space_group_name_H-M   'P 1'
#
loop_
_entity.id
_entity.type
_entity.pdbx_description
1 polymer ?
#
loop_
_entity_poly.entity_id
_entity_poly.type
_entity_poly.pdbx_seq_one_letter_code
_entity_poly.pdbx_strand_id
1 'polypeptide(L)' 'ARVWVRDSGPGLTVEQQQRIWERFYQAPGVPVQSGSGVGLGLGLHICQILIGRHG' A
#
# COMPACT_ATOMS: atom_id res chain seq x y z
N ALA A 1 -17.96 -5.78 10.74
CA ALA A 1 -18.24 -6.13 9.32
C ALA A 1 -16.92 -6.44 8.60
N ARG A 2 -16.92 -7.15 7.47
CA ARG A 2 -15.70 -7.46 6.69
C ARG A 2 -15.78 -6.81 5.31
N VAL A 3 -14.68 -6.19 4.88
CA VAL A 3 -14.54 -5.52 3.57
C VAL A 3 -13.25 -5.99 2.91
N TRP A 4 -13.24 -6.12 1.58
CA TRP A 4 -12.05 -6.47 0.79
C TRP A 4 -12.07 -5.76 -0.56
N VAL A 5 -10.88 -5.62 -1.17
CA VAL A 5 -10.66 -5.00 -2.48
C VAL A 5 -9.79 -5.93 -3.32
N ARG A 6 -10.04 -6.00 -4.62
CA ARG A 6 -9.22 -6.71 -5.60
C ARG A 6 -8.91 -5.77 -6.76
N ASP A 7 -7.65 -5.73 -7.17
CA ASP A 7 -7.21 -5.01 -8.37
C ASP A 7 -6.70 -5.97 -9.46
N SER A 8 -6.23 -5.43 -10.57
CA SER A 8 -5.66 -6.17 -11.72
C SER A 8 -4.28 -5.62 -12.11
N GLY A 9 -3.57 -5.04 -11.14
CA GLY A 9 -2.20 -4.55 -11.30
C GLY A 9 -1.18 -5.67 -11.40
N PRO A 10 0.12 -5.34 -11.49
CA PRO A 10 1.20 -6.30 -11.64
C PRO A 10 1.37 -7.25 -10.43
N GLY A 11 0.66 -6.99 -9.33
CA GLY A 11 0.78 -7.74 -8.09
C GLY A 11 2.01 -7.36 -7.27
N LEU A 12 2.23 -8.10 -6.19
CA LEU A 12 3.33 -7.91 -5.24
C LEU A 12 3.96 -9.26 -4.90
N THR A 13 5.28 -9.33 -4.77
CA THR A 13 5.96 -10.51 -4.22
C THR A 13 5.60 -10.71 -2.76
N VAL A 14 5.89 -11.89 -2.20
CA VAL A 14 5.61 -12.21 -0.79
C VAL A 14 6.33 -11.23 0.15
N GLU A 15 7.58 -10.89 -0.18
CA GLU A 15 8.40 -9.95 0.59
C GLU A 15 7.84 -8.54 0.49
N GLN A 16 7.38 -8.13 -0.70
CA GLN A 16 6.74 -6.83 -0.87
C GLN A 16 5.44 -6.74 -0.06
N GLN A 17 4.60 -7.78 -0.07
CA GLN A 17 3.35 -7.84 0.70
C GLN A 17 3.55 -7.69 2.22
N GLN A 18 4.69 -8.12 2.75
CA GLN A 18 5.02 -7.90 4.15
C GLN A 18 5.41 -6.44 4.41
N ARG A 19 6.15 -5.85 3.46
CA ARG A 19 6.74 -4.51 3.59
C ARG A 19 5.83 -3.36 3.18
N ILE A 20 4.76 -3.59 2.41
CA ILE A 20 3.81 -2.53 1.99
C ILE A 20 3.15 -1.77 3.14
N TRP A 21 3.20 -2.33 4.35
CA TRP A 21 2.67 -1.72 5.57
C TRP A 21 3.70 -0.84 6.30
N GLU A 22 4.98 -0.92 5.91
CA GLU A 22 6.05 -0.09 6.44
C GLU A 22 5.88 1.36 5.99
N ARG A 23 6.21 2.28 6.90
CA ARG A 23 6.17 3.72 6.60
C ARG A 23 7.21 4.05 5.52
N PHE A 24 6.82 4.82 4.51
CA PHE A 24 7.64 5.26 3.39
C PHE A 24 8.06 4.16 2.41
N TYR A 25 7.62 2.92 2.60
CA TYR A 25 7.93 1.85 1.67
C TYR A 25 7.19 2.05 0.34
N GLN A 26 7.93 1.88 -0.76
CA GLN A 26 7.41 1.86 -2.12
C GLN A 26 7.96 0.62 -2.82
N ALA A 27 7.08 -0.15 -3.45
CA ALA A 27 7.50 -1.31 -4.21
C ALA A 27 8.38 -0.85 -5.40
N PRO A 28 9.60 -1.41 -5.55
CA PRO A 28 10.48 -1.04 -6.66
C PRO A 28 9.87 -1.46 -7.99
N GLY A 29 10.19 -0.72 -9.05
CA GLY A 29 9.79 -1.06 -10.42
C GLY A 29 8.33 -0.74 -10.77
N VAL A 30 7.58 -0.07 -9.88
CA VAL A 30 6.25 0.46 -10.20
C VAL A 30 6.40 1.86 -10.78
N PRO A 31 6.09 2.08 -12.08
CA PRO A 31 6.13 3.40 -12.66
C PRO A 31 5.07 4.29 -11.98
N VAL A 32 5.39 5.58 -11.80
CA VAL A 32 4.45 6.55 -11.23
C VAL A 32 3.22 6.63 -12.15
N GLN A 33 2.13 6.00 -11.73
CA GLN A 33 0.85 6.02 -12.44
C GLN A 33 0.16 7.35 -12.15
N SER A 34 0.52 8.37 -12.93
CA SER A 34 -0.19 9.65 -13.11
C SER A 34 -0.32 10.57 -11.89
N GLY A 35 0.16 11.82 -12.03
CA GLY A 35 0.11 12.86 -10.99
C GLY A 35 1.49 13.46 -10.74
N SER A 36 1.55 14.72 -10.30
CA SER A 36 2.75 15.56 -10.21
C SER A 36 3.78 15.16 -9.14
N GLY A 37 3.79 13.91 -8.66
CA GLY A 37 4.77 13.46 -7.68
C GLY A 37 4.72 11.97 -7.38
N VAL A 38 5.89 11.43 -7.07
CA VAL A 38 6.06 10.11 -6.45
C VAL A 38 5.27 10.12 -5.13
N GLY A 39 4.36 9.16 -4.94
CA GLY A 39 3.61 9.04 -3.68
C GLY A 39 4.55 8.83 -2.50
N LEU A 40 4.22 9.30 -1.30
CA LEU A 40 5.12 9.24 -0.14
C LEU A 40 5.26 7.84 0.50
N GLY A 41 4.55 6.82 0.00
CA GLY A 41 4.53 5.49 0.64
C GLY A 41 3.87 5.47 2.02
N LEU A 42 2.83 6.28 2.23
CA LEU A 42 2.17 6.43 3.55
C LEU A 42 0.74 5.88 3.62
N GLY A 43 0.04 5.73 2.49
CA GLY A 43 -1.39 5.41 2.48
C GLY A 43 -1.74 4.12 3.22
N LEU A 44 -1.08 3.01 2.87
CA LEU A 44 -1.34 1.69 3.48
C LEU A 44 -0.99 1.66 4.96
N HIS A 45 0.12 2.30 5.35
CA HIS A 45 0.51 2.41 6.76
C HIS A 45 -0.55 3.17 7.59
N ILE A 46 -1.08 4.28 7.08
CA ILE A 46 -2.15 5.04 7.74
C ILE A 46 -3.42 4.16 7.86
N CYS A 47 -3.80 3.47 6.78
CA CYS A 47 -4.94 2.55 6.81
C CYS A 47 -4.80 1.47 7.90
N GLN A 48 -3.61 0.86 8.04
CA GLN A 48 -3.35 -0.14 9.07
C GLN A 48 -3.54 0.43 10.49
N ILE A 49 -3.06 1.65 10.74
CA ILE A 49 -3.26 2.32 12.03
C ILE A 49 -4.74 2.58 12.28
N LEU A 50 -5.47 3.08 11.28
CA LEU A 50 -6.90 3.37 11.40
C LEU A 50 -7.69 2.10 11.70
N ILE A 51 -7.43 1.00 10.98
CA ILE A 51 -8.07 -0.30 11.22
C ILE A 51 -7.80 -0.78 12.65
N GLY A 52 -6.55 -0.69 13.12
CA GLY A 52 -6.18 -1.09 14.48
C GLY A 52 -6.84 -0.24 15.58
N ARG A 53 -7.19 1.02 15.29
CA ARG A 53 -7.89 1.92 16.24
C ARG A 53 -9.41 1.74 16.26
N HIS A 54 -9.99 1.17 15.21
CA HIS A 54 -11.44 0.96 15.07
C HIS A 54 -11.83 -0.51 15.30
N GLY A 55 -11.01 -1.25 16.06
CA GLY A 55 -11.29 -2.63 16.49
C GLY A 55 -12.53 -2.75 17.34
#